data_AF-A0A953AIW7-F1
#
_entry.id   AF-A0A953AIW7-F1
#
_cell.length_a   1.000
_cell.length_b   1.000
_cell.length_c   1.000
_cell.angle_alpha   90.00
_cell.angle_beta   90.00
_cell.angle_gamma   90.00
#
_symmetry.space_group_name_H-M   'P 1'
#
loop_
_entity.id
_entity.type
_entity.pdbx_description
1 polymer ?
#
loop_
_entity_poly.entity_id
_entity_poly.type
_entity_poly.pdbx_seq_one_letter_code
_entity_poly.pdbx_strand_id
1 'polypeptide(L)'
;HRFLLPMKNPHIELIASADEWEIRFREKRYVFPRADVVELPIDNSTAERLAEYIAQELLEALTPYNTLNVQRLTVGVSEAPTQVAYCYLDLRGHLPG
;
A
#
# COMPACT_ATOMS: atom_id res chain seq x y z
N HIS A 1 -14.99 1.83 -7.30
CA HIS A 1 -14.05 0.75 -6.92
C HIS A 1 -12.81 0.88 -7.80
N ARG A 2 -11.61 0.57 -7.29
CA ARG A 2 -10.36 0.60 -8.07
C ARG A 2 -9.54 -0.66 -7.82
N PHE A 3 -8.74 -1.06 -8.80
CA PHE A 3 -7.77 -2.15 -8.73
C PHE A 3 -6.46 -1.64 -8.12
N LEU A 4 -5.95 -2.32 -7.09
CA LEU A 4 -4.68 -1.97 -6.47
C LEU A 4 -3.53 -2.61 -7.25
N LEU A 5 -2.69 -1.79 -7.88
CA LEU A 5 -1.58 -2.23 -8.73
C LEU A 5 -0.24 -2.10 -7.98
N PRO A 6 0.38 -3.22 -7.56
CA PRO A 6 1.69 -3.20 -6.90
C PRO A 6 2.80 -2.92 -7.93
N MET A 7 3.34 -1.70 -7.92
CA MET A 7 4.30 -1.22 -8.91
C MET A 7 5.70 -1.83 -8.80
N LYS A 8 6.02 -2.45 -7.66
CA LYS A 8 7.34 -3.06 -7.39
C LYS A 8 7.32 -4.58 -7.49
N ASN A 9 6.26 -5.17 -8.04
CA ASN A 9 6.12 -6.62 -8.11
C ASN A 9 7.03 -7.20 -9.22
N PRO A 10 8.05 -8.02 -8.89
CA PRO A 10 9.01 -8.54 -9.86
C PRO A 10 8.44 -9.66 -10.76
N HIS A 11 7.23 -10.16 -10.48
CA HIS A 11 6.63 -11.29 -11.17
C HIS A 11 5.56 -10.89 -12.19
N ILE A 12 5.19 -9.61 -12.25
CA ILE A 12 4.22 -9.10 -13.23
C ILE A 12 4.91 -8.11 -14.17
N GLU A 13 4.57 -8.17 -15.44
CA GLU A 13 4.97 -7.15 -16.42
C GLU A 13 3.88 -6.09 -16.47
N LEU A 14 4.28 -4.83 -16.34
CA LEU A 14 3.38 -3.68 -16.34
C LEU A 14 3.67 -2.80 -17.55
N ILE A 15 2.66 -2.62 -18.40
CA ILE A 15 2.74 -1.78 -19.59
C ILE A 15 1.73 -0.65 -19.41
N ALA A 16 2.23 0.57 -19.30
CA ALA A 16 1.43 1.77 -19.15
C ALA A 16 1.11 2.37 -20.52
N SER A 17 -0.15 2.70 -20.74
CA SER A 17 -0.62 3.52 -21.85
C SER A 17 -1.29 4.80 -21.31
N ALA A 18 -1.71 5.69 -22.21
CA ALA A 18 -2.40 6.92 -21.82
C ALA A 18 -3.69 6.64 -21.02
N ASP A 19 -4.50 5.69 -21.49
CA ASP A 19 -5.85 5.45 -20.95
C ASP A 19 -5.99 4.12 -20.21
N GLU A 20 -4.96 3.27 -20.22
CA GLU A 20 -5.03 1.90 -19.71
C GLU A 20 -3.73 1.40 -19.08
N TRP A 21 -3.89 0.38 -18.24
CA TRP A 21 -2.83 -0.48 -17.74
C TRP A 21 -3.00 -1.88 -18.32
N GLU A 22 -1.95 -2.38 -18.97
CA GLU A 22 -1.84 -3.80 -19.32
C GLU A 22 -0.91 -4.50 -18.31
N ILE A 23 -1.42 -5.58 -17.70
CA ILE A 23 -0.74 -6.39 -16.70
C ILE A 23 -0.62 -7.80 -17.24
N ARG A 24 0.61 -8.32 -17.31
CA ARG A 24 0.86 -9.72 -17.70
C ARG A 24 1.42 -10.51 -16.54
N PHE A 25 0.85 -11.69 -16.32
CA PHE A 25 1.33 -12.66 -15.34
C PHE A 25 1.26 -14.06 -15.94
N ARG A 26 2.42 -14.63 -16.24
CA ARG A 26 2.54 -15.91 -16.98
C ARG A 26 1.77 -15.80 -18.32
N GLU A 27 0.85 -16.71 -18.59
CA GLU A 27 0.04 -16.70 -19.83
C GLU A 27 -1.19 -15.78 -19.75
N LYS A 28 -1.42 -15.12 -18.61
CA LYS A 28 -2.60 -14.26 -18.41
C LYS A 28 -2.28 -12.81 -18.74
N ARG A 29 -3.22 -12.16 -19.42
CA ARG A 29 -3.21 -10.73 -19.75
C ARG A 29 -4.48 -10.08 -19.19
N TYR A 30 -4.29 -8.99 -18.46
CA TYR A 30 -5.37 -8.16 -17.91
C TYR A 30 -5.20 -6.74 -18.42
N VAL A 31 -6.29 -6.09 -18.80
CA VAL A 31 -6.30 -4.69 -19.23
C VAL A 31 -7.35 -3.95 -18.40
N PHE A 32 -6.93 -2.87 -17.76
CA PHE A 32 -7.79 -2.03 -16.93
C PHE A 32 -7.73 -0.57 -17.41
N PRO A 33 -8.85 0.17 -17.44
CA PRO A 33 -8.82 1.60 -17.61
C PRO A 33 -7.97 2.26 -16.52
N ARG A 34 -7.19 3.28 -16.87
CA ARG A 34 -6.30 3.98 -15.94
C ARG A 34 -7.07 4.60 -14.76
N ALA A 35 -8.30 5.06 -15.02
CA ALA A 35 -9.19 5.63 -14.00
C ALA A 35 -9.63 4.60 -12.93
N ASP A 36 -9.60 3.31 -13.27
CA ASP A 36 -9.99 2.21 -12.41
C ASP A 36 -8.81 1.60 -11.66
N VAL A 37 -7.59 2.14 -11.80
CA VAL A 37 -6.37 1.63 -11.15
C VAL A 37 -5.86 2.62 -10.10
N VAL A 38 -5.39 2.10 -8.97
CA VAL A 38 -4.53 2.82 -8.03
C VAL A 38 -3.15 2.17 -8.05
N GLU A 39 -2.16 2.94 -8.48
CA GLU A 39 -0.76 2.53 -8.43
C GLU A 39 -0.26 2.65 -6.99
N LEU A 40 0.30 1.57 -6.45
CA LEU A 40 0.85 1.54 -5.09
C LEU A 40 2.34 1.19 -5.15
N PRO A 41 3.22 1.90 -4.42
CA PRO A 41 4.67 1.66 -4.43
C PRO A 41 5.07 0.45 -3.56
N ILE A 42 4.35 -0.66 -3.71
CA ILE A 42 4.51 -1.93 -2.98
C ILE A 42 4.82 -3.09 -3.92
N ASP A 43 5.40 -4.16 -3.40
CA ASP A 43 5.82 -5.36 -4.14
C ASP A 43 4.69 -6.39 -4.33
N ASN A 44 3.71 -6.39 -3.44
CA ASN A 44 2.50 -7.20 -3.54
C ASN A 44 1.33 -6.47 -2.87
N SER A 45 0.10 -6.91 -3.13
CA SER A 45 -1.11 -6.34 -2.57
C SER A 45 -1.70 -7.18 -1.43
N THR A 46 -0.87 -7.90 -0.66
CA THR A 46 -1.38 -8.64 0.51
C THR A 46 -1.75 -7.69 1.64
N ALA A 47 -2.62 -8.13 2.54
CA ALA A 47 -2.99 -7.39 3.73
C ALA A 47 -1.78 -6.86 4.53
N GLU A 48 -0.71 -7.65 4.66
CA GLU A 48 0.51 -7.27 5.39
C GLU A 48 1.21 -6.09 4.72
N ARG A 49 1.42 -6.16 3.40
CA ARG A 49 2.06 -5.08 2.65
C ARG A 49 1.22 -3.82 2.61
N LEU A 50 -0.10 -3.96 2.52
CA LEU A 50 -1.01 -2.83 2.63
C LEU A 50 -0.97 -2.19 4.02
N ALA A 51 -0.96 -2.99 5.10
CA ALA A 51 -0.87 -2.46 6.46
C ALA A 51 0.43 -1.69 6.69
N GLU A 52 1.55 -2.22 6.18
CA GLU A 52 2.86 -1.57 6.25
C GLU A 52 2.89 -0.26 5.46
N TYR A 53 2.41 -0.27 4.22
CA TYR A 53 2.34 0.93 3.38
C TYR A 53 1.46 2.02 4.01
N ILE A 54 0.25 1.67 4.46
CA ILE A 54 -0.66 2.62 5.11
C ILE A 54 -0.05 3.16 6.41
N ALA A 55 0.67 2.34 7.18
CA ALA A 55 1.35 2.81 8.40
C ALA A 55 2.43 3.84 8.10
N GLN A 56 3.20 3.67 7.03
CA GLN A 56 4.20 4.63 6.58
C GLN A 56 3.55 5.93 6.10
N GLU A 57 2.54 5.85 5.23
CA GLU A 57 1.80 7.04 4.75
C GLU A 57 1.17 7.82 5.91
N LEU A 58 0.60 7.13 6.90
CA LEU A 58 0.07 7.76 8.10
C LEU A 58 1.16 8.42 8.94
N LEU A 59 2.32 7.79 9.11
CA LEU A 59 3.44 8.37 9.84
C LEU A 59 3.95 9.66 9.15
N GLU A 60 4.10 9.64 7.83
CA GLU A 60 4.48 10.81 7.04
C GLU A 60 3.42 11.92 7.17
N ALA A 61 2.14 11.59 7.04
CA ALA A 61 1.04 12.54 7.21
C ALA A 61 0.95 13.12 8.63
N LEU A 62 1.39 12.37 9.65
CA LEU A 62 1.42 12.82 11.04
C LEU A 62 2.64 13.69 11.38
N THR A 63 3.69 13.67 10.56
CA THR A 63 4.95 14.40 10.79
C THR A 63 4.78 15.92 10.99
N PRO A 64 3.85 16.63 10.32
CA PRO A 64 3.62 18.06 10.56
C PRO A 64 2.96 18.38 11.92
N TYR A 65 2.44 17.37 12.62
CA TYR A 65 1.69 17.56 13.86
C TYR A 65 2.56 17.27 15.08
N ASN A 66 2.20 17.87 16.22
CA ASN A 66 2.87 17.56 17.48
C ASN A 66 2.43 16.18 18.00
N THR A 67 3.21 15.16 17.68
CA THR A 67 2.98 13.77 18.07
C THR A 67 3.88 13.30 19.22
N LEU A 68 4.45 14.24 20.00
CA LEU A 68 5.35 13.96 21.14
C LEU A 68 4.80 12.93 22.16
N ASN A 69 3.49 12.88 22.34
CA ASN A 69 2.83 11.96 23.28
C ASN A 69 2.34 10.65 22.62
N VAL A 70 2.53 10.50 21.31
CA VAL A 70 2.14 9.29 20.57
C VAL A 70 3.31 8.31 20.56
N GLN A 71 3.12 7.15 21.20
CA GLN A 71 4.20 6.18 21.36
C GLN A 71 4.17 5.05 20.33
N ARG A 72 3.01 4.77 19.75
CA ARG A 72 2.81 3.65 18.84
C ARG A 72 1.73 3.97 17.82
N LEU A 73 1.97 3.60 16.58
CA LEU A 73 0.97 3.54 15.53
C LEU A 73 0.74 2.06 15.17
N THR A 74 -0.52 1.65 15.15
CA THR A 74 -0.92 0.31 14.71
C THR A 74 -1.91 0.45 13.56
N VAL A 75 -1.64 -0.22 12.45
CA VAL A 75 -2.56 -0.29 11.31
C VAL A 75 -2.96 -1.74 11.10
N GLY A 76 -4.27 -1.99 11.02
CA GLY A 76 -4.83 -3.30 10.67
C GLY A 76 -5.53 -3.24 9.33
N VAL A 77 -5.23 -4.17 8.42
CA VAL A 77 -5.89 -4.31 7.12
C VAL A 77 -6.56 -5.68 7.06
N SER A 78 -7.84 -5.69 6.73
CA SER A 78 -8.66 -6.89 6.64
C SER A 78 -9.06 -7.16 5.19
N GLU A 79 -8.72 -8.35 4.69
CA GLU A 79 -9.21 -8.84 3.38
C GLU A 79 -10.58 -9.53 3.50
N ALA A 80 -10.85 -10.15 4.65
CA ALA A 80 -12.10 -10.80 5.00
C ALA A 80 -12.33 -10.70 6.52
N PRO A 81 -13.58 -10.83 7.03
CA PRO A 81 -13.92 -10.57 8.43
C PRO A 81 -13.05 -11.26 9.49
N THR A 82 -12.44 -12.40 9.16
CA THR A 82 -11.58 -13.19 10.06
C THR A 82 -10.10 -13.17 9.69
N GLN A 83 -9.72 -12.44 8.65
CA GLN A 83 -8.35 -12.35 8.15
C GLN A 83 -7.88 -10.89 8.18
N VAL A 84 -6.97 -10.61 9.11
CA VAL A 84 -6.43 -9.27 9.34
C VAL A 84 -4.92 -9.37 9.49
N ALA A 85 -4.21 -8.53 8.76
CA ALA A 85 -2.79 -8.28 8.98
C ALA A 85 -2.60 -6.99 9.75
N TYR A 86 -1.59 -6.95 10.62
CA TYR A 86 -1.26 -5.78 11.43
C TYR A 86 0.18 -5.33 11.20
N CYS A 87 0.38 -4.03 11.06
CA CYS A 87 1.67 -3.37 11.12
C CYS A 87 1.75 -2.52 12.41
N TYR A 88 2.89 -2.57 13.08
CA TYR A 88 3.15 -1.83 14.32
C TYR A 88 4.42 -0.99 14.15
N LEU A 89 4.30 0.32 14.35
CA LEU A 89 5.43 1.25 14.36
C LEU A 89 5.61 1.79 15.78
N ASP A 90 6.82 1.65 16.33
CA ASP A 90 7.22 2.32 17.57
C ASP A 90 7.70 3.73 17.22
N LEU A 91 7.04 4.74 17.77
CA LEU A 91 7.30 6.14 17.45
C LEU A 91 8.25 6.79 18.46
N ARG A 92 8.66 6.06 19.50
CA ARG A 92 9.63 6.53 20.49
C ARG A 92 10.99 6.74 19.80
N GLY A 93 11.36 7.99 19.59
CA GLY A 93 12.65 8.40 19.02
C GLY A 93 12.68 8.58 17.49
N HIS A 94 11.55 8.46 16.79
CA HIS A 94 11.47 8.62 15.32
C HIS A 94 10.89 9.97 14.87
N LEU A 95 10.45 10.82 15.80
CA LEU A 95 9.84 12.12 15.49
C LEU A 95 10.65 13.22 16.20
N PRO A 96 11.07 14.28 15.49
CA PRO A 96 11.74 15.40 16.13
C PRO A 96 10.78 16.03 17.14
N GLY A 97 11.26 16.16 18.38
CA GLY A 97 10.51 16.80 19.45
C GLY A 97 10.49 18.32 19.37
#